data_AF-A0AAX4JAR9-F1
#
_entry.id   AF-A0AAX4JAR9-F1
#
_cell.length_a   1.000
_cell.length_b   1.000
_cell.length_c   1.000
_cell.angle_alpha   90.00
_cell.angle_beta   90.00
_cell.angle_gamma   90.00
#
_symmetry.space_group_name_H-M   'P 1'
#
loop_
_entity.id
_entity.type
_entity.pdbx_description
1 polymer ?
#
loop_
_entity_poly.entity_id
_entity_poly.type
_entity_poly.pdbx_seq_one_letter_code
_entity_poly.pdbx_strand_id
1 'polypeptide(L)'
;MDNIEKIYFLLNELYDRSIDNKNDASNFSNSKNEKSQDEVFVDEKINEMNKNINKEVEASDDEMSINESINNLLINEKVEPEKKERYWNKKYLPYSYYISKISSNPRLYLYKAAKAESLEIYKISPKKLSTLITQLDIFLLQNIKPADLLTSEITYLKNKNTGLINYIYELLKDKKFHSYFLKVLKYLLKKENYNSADCIKKAFLRHKLEKKILDKLVFYNIKNYEKNVHTDSKKEIPLFDVLIKDLEDAKNNKNHDEASIRFCNIVEMLLVLQNKKIKINKKREHFLLYKIFINMDNKEVKQTKVCDDYLFIFL
;
A
#
# COMPACT_ATOMS: atom_id res chain seq x y z
N MET A 1 33.16 9.59 -21.03
CA MET A 1 31.92 9.18 -20.35
C MET A 1 32.16 9.29 -18.87
N ASP A 2 31.59 10.32 -18.26
CA ASP A 2 31.62 10.50 -16.81
C ASP A 2 30.86 9.35 -16.11
N ASN A 3 31.16 9.04 -14.85
CA ASN A 3 30.54 7.92 -14.14
C ASN A 3 29.02 8.03 -14.09
N ILE A 4 28.50 9.25 -14.06
CA ILE A 4 27.06 9.55 -14.11
C ILE A 4 26.47 9.22 -15.49
N GLU A 5 27.15 9.56 -16.59
CA GLU A 5 26.71 9.21 -17.93
C GLU A 5 26.68 7.69 -18.14
N LYS A 6 27.63 6.94 -17.54
CA LYS A 6 27.62 5.48 -17.55
C LYS A 6 26.43 4.90 -16.78
N ILE A 7 26.04 5.49 -15.65
CA ILE A 7 24.88 5.05 -14.87
C ILE A 7 23.57 5.36 -15.62
N TYR A 8 23.44 6.54 -16.23
CA TYR A 8 22.28 6.86 -17.07
C TYR A 8 22.19 5.97 -18.31
N PHE A 9 23.33 5.66 -18.92
CA PHE A 9 23.40 4.73 -20.04
C PHE A 9 22.96 3.32 -19.64
N LEU A 10 23.44 2.80 -18.50
CA LEU A 10 23.06 1.48 -17.98
C LEU A 10 21.58 1.42 -17.57
N LEU A 11 21.04 2.49 -16.99
CA LEU A 11 19.62 2.58 -16.65
C LEU A 11 18.73 2.60 -17.90
N ASN A 12 19.16 3.26 -18.97
CA ASN A 12 18.48 3.23 -20.26
C ASN A 12 18.56 1.84 -20.92
N GLU A 13 19.73 1.18 -20.93
CA GLU A 13 19.85 -0.19 -21.45
C GLU A 13 18.95 -1.19 -20.70
N LEU A 14 18.86 -1.07 -19.38
CA LEU A 14 18.00 -1.93 -18.56
C LEU A 14 16.51 -1.63 -18.80
N TYR A 15 16.17 -0.37 -19.08
CA TYR A 15 14.81 0.04 -19.45
C TYR A 15 14.40 -0.56 -20.80
N ASP A 16 15.26 -0.46 -21.81
CA ASP A 16 15.00 -0.99 -23.16
C ASP A 16 14.87 -2.53 -23.15
N ARG A 17 15.75 -3.23 -22.42
CA ARG A 17 15.65 -4.69 -22.22
C ARG A 17 14.37 -5.11 -21.50
N SER A 18 13.79 -4.26 -20.65
CA SER A 18 12.53 -4.56 -19.94
C SER A 18 11.30 -4.39 -20.85
N ILE A 19 11.43 -3.63 -21.94
CA ILE A 19 10.40 -3.45 -22.95
C ILE A 19 10.42 -4.65 -23.91
N ASP A 20 11.59 -5.13 -24.31
CA ASP A 20 11.72 -6.28 -25.20
C ASP A 20 11.26 -7.60 -24.54
N ASN A 21 11.56 -7.79 -23.26
CA ASN A 21 11.09 -8.97 -22.50
C ASN A 21 9.57 -9.05 -22.31
N LYS A 22 8.81 -7.97 -22.56
CA LYS A 22 7.34 -8.01 -22.59
C LYS A 22 6.78 -8.48 -23.93
N ASN A 23 7.55 -8.38 -25.00
CA ASN A 23 7.15 -8.84 -26.32
C ASN A 23 7.48 -10.33 -26.51
N ASP A 24 8.54 -10.83 -25.88
CA ASP A 24 8.98 -12.22 -25.98
C ASP A 24 8.21 -13.21 -25.08
N ALA A 25 7.45 -12.74 -24.08
CA ALA A 25 6.60 -13.59 -23.25
C ALA A 25 5.33 -14.09 -23.96
N SER A 26 5.16 -13.77 -25.26
CA SER A 26 4.02 -14.19 -26.07
C SER A 26 4.26 -15.42 -26.94
N ASN A 27 5.47 -16.00 -26.96
CA ASN A 27 5.76 -17.21 -27.75
C ASN A 27 6.61 -18.22 -26.97
N PHE A 28 6.17 -19.49 -27.02
CA PHE A 28 6.67 -20.73 -26.37
C PHE A 28 6.12 -21.01 -24.95
N SER A 29 5.52 -22.15 -24.63
CA SER A 29 5.49 -23.46 -25.29
C SER A 29 4.33 -24.35 -24.79
N ASN A 30 3.79 -25.15 -25.71
CA ASN A 30 3.14 -26.43 -25.41
C ASN A 30 4.13 -27.37 -24.71
N SER A 31 3.77 -27.93 -23.55
CA SER A 31 4.24 -29.26 -23.16
C SER A 31 3.22 -29.96 -22.27
N LYS A 32 3.03 -31.24 -22.57
CA LYS A 32 2.13 -32.20 -21.94
C LYS A 32 2.34 -32.27 -20.43
N ASN A 33 1.27 -32.46 -19.67
CA ASN A 33 1.36 -33.14 -18.37
C ASN A 33 0.12 -34.00 -18.11
N GLU A 34 0.44 -35.19 -17.61
CA GLU A 34 -0.44 -36.28 -17.19
C GLU A 34 -1.41 -35.81 -16.10
N LYS A 35 -2.68 -36.20 -16.24
CA LYS A 35 -3.71 -35.98 -15.22
C LYS A 35 -3.49 -36.94 -14.07
N SER A 36 -3.31 -36.41 -12.87
CA SER A 36 -3.34 -37.15 -11.61
C SER A 36 -4.73 -37.73 -11.34
N GLN A 37 -4.78 -38.97 -10.85
CA GLN A 37 -5.99 -39.80 -10.63
C GLN A 37 -7.03 -39.21 -9.66
N ASP A 38 -6.73 -38.14 -8.93
CA ASP A 38 -7.67 -37.49 -8.00
C ASP A 38 -8.65 -36.50 -8.67
N GLU A 39 -8.38 -36.03 -9.89
CA GLU A 39 -9.34 -35.17 -10.64
C GLU A 39 -10.44 -35.99 -11.31
N VAL A 40 -10.18 -37.24 -11.69
CA VAL A 40 -11.15 -38.12 -12.36
C VAL A 40 -12.28 -38.53 -11.39
N PHE A 41 -11.98 -38.69 -10.10
CA PHE A 41 -12.96 -39.12 -9.09
C PHE A 41 -13.95 -38.01 -8.67
N VAL A 42 -13.57 -36.73 -8.86
CA VAL A 42 -14.45 -35.58 -8.56
C VAL A 42 -15.40 -35.31 -9.72
N ASP A 43 -14.95 -35.49 -10.97
CA ASP A 43 -15.77 -35.30 -12.17
C ASP A 43 -16.85 -36.39 -12.34
N GLU A 44 -16.58 -37.65 -11.95
CA GLU A 44 -17.60 -38.72 -11.96
C GLU A 44 -18.71 -38.50 -10.93
N LYS A 45 -18.37 -38.03 -9.71
CA LYS A 45 -19.37 -37.70 -8.67
C LYS A 45 -20.24 -36.50 -9.02
N ILE A 46 -19.67 -35.50 -9.71
CA ILE A 46 -20.43 -34.34 -10.19
C ILE A 46 -21.38 -34.76 -11.33
N ASN A 47 -20.94 -35.67 -12.21
CA ASN A 47 -21.77 -36.18 -13.31
C ASN A 47 -22.89 -37.13 -12.86
N GLU A 48 -22.70 -37.93 -11.80
CA GLU A 48 -23.80 -38.70 -11.19
C GLU A 48 -24.80 -37.82 -10.45
N MET A 49 -24.35 -36.77 -9.74
CA MET A 49 -25.25 -35.79 -9.12
C MET A 49 -26.10 -35.05 -10.17
N ASN A 50 -25.51 -34.67 -11.30
CA ASN A 50 -26.22 -34.01 -12.39
C ASN A 50 -27.22 -34.95 -13.11
N LYS A 51 -26.94 -36.26 -13.17
CA LYS A 51 -27.87 -37.26 -13.74
C LYS A 51 -29.08 -37.52 -12.84
N ASN A 52 -28.93 -37.40 -11.52
CA ASN A 52 -30.05 -37.56 -10.58
C ASN A 52 -30.93 -36.30 -10.49
N ILE A 53 -30.36 -35.11 -10.67
CA ILE A 53 -31.13 -33.86 -10.76
C ILE A 53 -31.97 -33.82 -12.05
N ASN A 54 -31.44 -34.36 -13.16
CA ASN A 54 -32.13 -34.41 -14.44
C ASN A 54 -33.20 -35.51 -14.58
N LYS A 55 -33.47 -36.30 -13.52
CA LYS A 55 -34.54 -37.31 -13.50
C LYS A 55 -35.74 -36.93 -12.63
N GLU A 56 -35.67 -35.85 -11.86
CA GLU A 56 -36.79 -35.39 -11.00
C GLU A 56 -37.46 -34.10 -11.50
N VAL A 57 -37.14 -33.63 -12.71
CA VAL A 57 -37.79 -32.44 -13.31
C VAL A 57 -38.30 -32.77 -14.72
N GLU A 58 -39.17 -33.78 -14.81
CA GLU A 58 -40.20 -33.86 -15.85
C GLU A 58 -41.54 -33.47 -15.20
N ALA A 59 -41.66 -32.22 -14.77
CA ALA A 59 -42.94 -31.63 -14.40
C ALA A 59 -42.88 -30.09 -14.53
N SER A 60 -43.74 -29.57 -15.41
CA SER A 60 -44.18 -28.18 -15.60
C SER A 60 -43.17 -27.17 -16.16
N ASP A 61 -43.21 -27.01 -17.48
CA ASP A 61 -42.46 -26.03 -18.29
C ASP A 61 -42.84 -24.54 -18.04
N ASP A 62 -43.82 -24.25 -17.18
CA ASP A 62 -44.28 -22.87 -16.92
C ASP A 62 -43.58 -22.18 -15.74
N GLU A 63 -42.95 -22.91 -14.80
CA GLU A 63 -42.23 -22.29 -13.67
C GLU A 63 -40.78 -21.88 -14.02
N MET A 64 -40.21 -22.48 -15.07
CA MET A 64 -38.80 -22.28 -15.47
C MET A 64 -38.60 -20.94 -16.19
N SER A 65 -39.59 -20.49 -16.98
CA SER A 65 -39.61 -19.18 -17.64
C SER A 65 -39.70 -18.01 -16.63
N ILE A 66 -40.44 -18.21 -15.55
CA ILE A 66 -40.59 -17.22 -14.47
C ILE A 66 -39.30 -17.13 -13.63
N ASN A 67 -38.65 -18.26 -13.31
CA ASN A 67 -37.41 -18.26 -12.53
C ASN A 67 -36.18 -17.76 -13.32
N GLU A 68 -36.09 -18.00 -14.63
CA GLU A 68 -35.05 -17.37 -15.47
C GLU A 68 -35.30 -15.88 -15.68
N SER A 69 -36.57 -15.45 -15.84
CA SER A 69 -36.92 -14.03 -15.93
C SER A 69 -36.69 -13.30 -14.61
N ILE A 70 -37.01 -13.90 -13.46
CA ILE A 70 -36.74 -13.35 -12.12
C ILE A 70 -35.24 -13.32 -11.83
N ASN A 71 -34.46 -14.34 -12.22
CA ASN A 71 -33.00 -14.32 -12.07
C ASN A 71 -32.36 -13.27 -12.98
N ASN A 72 -32.82 -13.12 -14.23
CA ASN A 72 -32.31 -12.09 -15.14
C ASN A 72 -32.74 -10.66 -14.72
N LEU A 73 -33.93 -10.48 -14.14
CA LEU A 73 -34.35 -9.23 -13.51
C LEU A 73 -33.54 -8.92 -12.24
N LEU A 74 -33.25 -9.92 -11.39
CA LEU A 74 -32.40 -9.76 -10.20
C LEU A 74 -30.91 -9.54 -10.55
N ILE A 75 -30.45 -10.02 -11.72
CA ILE A 75 -29.09 -9.80 -12.23
C ILE A 75 -28.97 -8.40 -12.85
N ASN A 76 -30.03 -7.85 -13.45
CA ASN A 76 -30.01 -6.55 -14.11
C ASN A 76 -30.47 -5.36 -13.23
N GLU A 77 -31.22 -5.56 -12.14
CA GLU A 77 -31.74 -4.44 -11.34
C GLU A 77 -30.84 -3.90 -10.22
N LYS A 78 -29.66 -4.47 -9.91
CA LYS A 78 -28.78 -3.90 -8.85
C LYS A 78 -27.28 -3.87 -9.14
N VAL A 79 -26.89 -3.65 -10.39
CA VAL A 79 -25.60 -3.03 -10.67
C VAL A 79 -25.85 -1.69 -11.34
N GLU A 80 -26.35 -0.74 -10.55
CA GLU A 80 -26.28 0.67 -10.91
C GLU A 80 -24.85 0.99 -11.39
N PRO A 81 -24.69 1.59 -12.57
CA PRO A 81 -23.40 2.01 -13.09
C PRO A 81 -22.73 3.14 -12.27
N GLU A 82 -23.39 3.64 -11.22
CA GLU A 82 -22.90 4.73 -10.36
C GLU A 82 -21.74 4.33 -9.42
N LYS A 83 -21.42 3.04 -9.25
CA LYS A 83 -20.41 2.56 -8.28
C LYS A 83 -18.95 2.54 -8.77
N LYS A 84 -18.64 3.09 -9.94
CA LYS A 84 -17.24 3.12 -10.42
C LYS A 84 -16.34 4.10 -9.63
N GLU A 85 -16.90 5.04 -8.85
CA GLU A 85 -16.11 5.97 -8.03
C GLU A 85 -15.91 5.55 -6.56
N ARG A 86 -16.25 4.31 -6.16
CA ARG A 86 -16.10 3.89 -4.76
C ARG A 86 -14.65 3.88 -4.26
N TYR A 87 -13.69 3.68 -5.15
CA TYR A 87 -12.28 3.48 -4.81
C TYR A 87 -11.38 4.51 -5.48
N TRP A 88 -10.24 4.79 -4.85
CA TRP A 88 -9.29 5.80 -5.31
C TRP A 88 -8.68 5.45 -6.66
N ASN A 89 -8.24 6.47 -7.40
CA ASN A 89 -7.42 6.31 -8.59
C ASN A 89 -5.96 5.96 -8.20
N LYS A 90 -5.26 5.15 -9.01
CA LYS A 90 -3.84 4.77 -8.80
C LYS A 90 -2.90 5.96 -8.61
N LYS A 91 -3.25 7.13 -9.14
CA LYS A 91 -2.50 8.39 -8.95
C LYS A 91 -2.40 8.81 -7.48
N TYR A 92 -3.41 8.49 -6.66
CA TYR A 92 -3.44 8.89 -5.25
C TYR A 92 -2.69 7.92 -4.34
N LEU A 93 -2.97 6.63 -4.51
CA LEU A 93 -2.37 5.50 -3.80
C LEU A 93 -2.40 4.29 -4.73
N PRO A 94 -1.47 3.33 -4.62
CA PRO A 94 -1.57 2.10 -5.39
C PRO A 94 -2.85 1.33 -5.04
N TYR A 95 -3.34 0.56 -6.00
CA TYR A 95 -4.46 -0.34 -5.76
C TYR A 95 -4.03 -1.45 -4.80
N SER A 96 -4.89 -1.74 -3.83
CA SER A 96 -4.71 -2.96 -3.04
C SER A 96 -4.95 -4.20 -3.92
N TYR A 97 -4.50 -5.36 -3.44
CA TYR A 97 -4.77 -6.63 -4.12
C TYR A 97 -6.25 -6.81 -4.52
N TYR A 98 -7.19 -6.50 -3.63
CA TYR A 98 -8.62 -6.65 -3.94
C TYR A 98 -9.07 -5.70 -5.04
N ILE A 99 -8.70 -4.43 -4.98
CA ILE A 99 -9.07 -3.44 -6.01
C ILE A 99 -8.48 -3.85 -7.37
N SER A 100 -7.23 -4.31 -7.38
CA SER A 100 -6.55 -4.77 -8.61
C SER A 100 -7.23 -5.98 -9.28
N LYS A 101 -8.03 -6.75 -8.53
CA LYS A 101 -8.72 -7.95 -9.01
C LYS A 101 -10.22 -7.76 -9.24
N ILE A 102 -10.77 -6.56 -8.99
CA ILE A 102 -12.19 -6.28 -9.22
C ILE A 102 -12.59 -6.60 -10.66
N SER A 103 -11.78 -6.25 -11.66
CA SER A 103 -12.08 -6.53 -13.07
C SER A 103 -12.24 -8.03 -13.39
N SER A 104 -11.56 -8.91 -12.63
CA SER A 104 -11.62 -10.36 -12.86
C SER A 104 -12.84 -11.03 -12.25
N ASN A 105 -13.29 -10.57 -11.08
CA ASN A 105 -14.50 -11.08 -10.42
C ASN A 105 -15.08 -10.00 -9.49
N PRO A 106 -15.90 -9.08 -10.03
CA PRO A 106 -16.35 -7.91 -9.28
C PRO A 106 -17.07 -8.28 -7.99
N ARG A 107 -18.02 -9.21 -8.04
CA ARG A 107 -18.83 -9.63 -6.88
C ARG A 107 -17.97 -10.12 -5.73
N LEU A 108 -17.01 -11.02 -6.00
CA LEU A 108 -16.15 -11.60 -4.96
C LEU A 108 -15.20 -10.55 -4.35
N TYR A 109 -14.55 -9.74 -5.19
CA TYR A 109 -13.51 -8.83 -4.73
C TYR A 109 -14.09 -7.56 -4.09
N LEU A 110 -15.24 -7.07 -4.53
CA LEU A 110 -16.00 -6.01 -3.83
C LEU A 110 -16.45 -6.48 -2.44
N TYR A 111 -16.92 -7.73 -2.33
CA TYR A 111 -17.29 -8.30 -1.03
C TYR A 111 -16.10 -8.43 -0.09
N LYS A 112 -14.95 -8.91 -0.58
CA LYS A 112 -13.71 -9.02 0.21
C LYS A 112 -13.18 -7.64 0.63
N ALA A 113 -13.26 -6.64 -0.25
CA ALA A 113 -12.92 -5.26 0.05
C ALA A 113 -13.81 -4.69 1.16
N ALA A 114 -15.13 -4.77 1.02
CA ALA A 114 -16.08 -4.33 2.05
C ALA A 114 -15.84 -4.99 3.42
N LYS A 115 -15.56 -6.30 3.44
CA LYS A 115 -15.18 -7.03 4.67
C LYS A 115 -13.85 -6.59 5.29
N ALA A 116 -12.94 -6.03 4.50
CA ALA A 116 -11.68 -5.48 4.96
C ALA A 116 -11.86 -4.05 5.48
N GLU A 117 -12.66 -3.23 4.80
CA GLU A 117 -12.99 -1.85 5.18
C GLU A 117 -13.64 -1.74 6.56
N SER A 118 -14.46 -2.74 6.92
CA SER A 118 -15.15 -2.86 8.21
C SER A 118 -14.28 -3.36 9.36
N LEU A 119 -13.01 -3.70 9.13
CA LEU A 119 -12.09 -4.02 10.22
C LEU A 119 -11.86 -2.80 11.11
N GLU A 120 -11.62 -3.06 12.39
CA GLU A 120 -11.26 -2.03 13.35
C GLU A 120 -9.79 -2.14 13.76
N ILE A 121 -9.13 -1.00 13.92
CA ILE A 121 -7.69 -0.91 14.18
C ILE A 121 -7.28 -1.61 15.49
N TYR A 122 -8.12 -1.53 16.53
CA TYR A 122 -7.82 -2.10 17.85
C TYR A 122 -7.81 -3.63 17.86
N LYS A 123 -8.43 -4.27 16.86
CA LYS A 123 -8.35 -5.73 16.64
C LYS A 123 -6.98 -6.17 16.09
N ILE A 124 -6.15 -5.22 15.66
CA ILE A 124 -4.77 -5.47 15.23
C ILE A 124 -3.85 -5.11 16.40
N SER A 125 -2.99 -6.04 16.84
CA SER A 125 -2.04 -5.72 17.90
C SER A 125 -0.99 -4.71 17.43
N PRO A 126 -0.43 -3.85 18.31
CA PRO A 126 0.57 -2.84 17.93
C PRO A 126 1.76 -3.39 17.13
N LYS A 127 2.27 -4.58 17.50
CA LYS A 127 3.37 -5.27 16.80
C LYS A 127 2.97 -5.73 15.38
N LYS A 128 1.72 -6.19 15.21
CA LYS A 128 1.18 -6.58 13.90
C LYS A 128 0.93 -5.35 13.03
N LEU A 129 0.44 -4.26 13.62
CA LEU A 129 0.21 -3.01 12.91
C LEU A 129 1.54 -2.38 12.45
N SER A 130 2.56 -2.30 13.30
CA SER A 130 3.87 -1.79 12.90
C SER A 130 4.50 -2.60 11.77
N THR A 131 4.34 -3.93 11.80
CA THR A 131 4.78 -4.81 10.72
C THR A 131 4.00 -4.54 9.44
N LEU A 132 2.68 -4.40 9.52
CA LEU A 132 1.83 -4.08 8.36
C LEU A 132 2.23 -2.74 7.72
N ILE A 133 2.39 -1.69 8.52
CA ILE A 133 2.79 -0.36 8.05
C ILE A 133 4.18 -0.42 7.40
N THR A 134 5.14 -1.13 8.01
CA THR A 134 6.49 -1.30 7.45
C THR A 134 6.47 -2.05 6.12
N GLN A 135 5.69 -3.12 6.02
CA GLN A 135 5.57 -3.83 4.76
C GLN A 135 4.86 -2.99 3.70
N LEU A 136 3.89 -2.15 4.09
CA LEU A 136 3.24 -1.22 3.17
C LEU A 136 4.24 -0.17 2.66
N ASP A 137 5.05 0.42 3.53
CA ASP A 137 6.09 1.38 3.11
C ASP A 137 7.09 0.73 2.14
N ILE A 138 7.54 -0.49 2.41
CA ILE A 138 8.41 -1.25 1.49
C ILE A 138 7.69 -1.48 0.17
N PHE A 139 6.42 -1.90 0.19
CA PHE A 139 5.62 -2.10 -1.02
C PHE A 139 5.50 -0.83 -1.86
N LEU A 140 5.34 0.33 -1.22
CA LEU A 140 5.29 1.61 -1.92
C LEU A 140 6.63 1.93 -2.60
N LEU A 141 7.74 1.77 -1.87
CA LEU A 141 9.07 2.01 -2.41
C LEU A 141 9.43 1.03 -3.55
N GLN A 142 9.00 -0.24 -3.46
CA GLN A 142 9.20 -1.25 -4.51
C GLN A 142 8.47 -0.92 -5.82
N ASN A 143 7.39 -0.14 -5.75
CA ASN A 143 6.64 0.25 -6.94
C ASN A 143 7.20 1.50 -7.64
N ILE A 144 8.23 2.15 -7.07
CA ILE A 144 8.92 3.25 -7.73
C ILE A 144 9.69 2.69 -8.93
N LYS A 145 9.35 3.17 -10.13
CA LYS A 145 10.08 2.87 -11.35
C LYS A 145 11.23 3.86 -11.52
N PRO A 146 12.30 3.48 -12.25
CA PRO A 146 13.38 4.41 -12.58
C PRO A 146 12.91 5.72 -13.23
N ALA A 147 11.91 5.64 -14.10
CA ALA A 147 11.30 6.82 -14.73
C ALA A 147 10.65 7.77 -13.70
N ASP A 148 10.04 7.24 -12.64
CA ASP A 148 9.36 8.03 -11.60
C ASP A 148 10.35 8.90 -10.80
N LEU A 149 11.62 8.47 -10.71
CA LEU A 149 12.70 9.21 -10.05
C LEU A 149 13.06 10.51 -10.79
N LEU A 150 12.77 10.58 -12.09
CA LEU A 150 13.08 11.74 -12.95
C LEU A 150 11.89 12.69 -13.10
N THR A 151 10.67 12.16 -12.99
CA THR A 151 9.42 12.90 -13.26
C THR A 151 8.73 13.43 -12.01
N SER A 152 9.25 13.17 -10.80
CA SER A 152 8.66 13.59 -9.52
C SER A 152 7.23 13.05 -9.27
N GLU A 153 6.81 12.02 -10.01
CA GLU A 153 5.46 11.41 -9.91
C GLU A 153 5.34 10.40 -8.76
N ILE A 154 5.93 10.73 -7.61
CA ILE A 154 5.91 9.90 -6.40
C ILE A 154 4.93 10.50 -5.37
N THR A 155 3.89 11.21 -5.86
CA THR A 155 2.89 11.91 -5.04
C THR A 155 2.14 10.96 -4.09
N TYR A 156 2.02 9.68 -4.45
CA TYR A 156 1.40 8.68 -3.58
C TYR A 156 2.15 8.44 -2.26
N LEU A 157 3.47 8.71 -2.18
CA LEU A 157 4.19 8.67 -0.91
C LEU A 157 3.77 9.82 0.02
N LYS A 158 3.65 11.05 -0.54
CA LYS A 158 3.14 12.23 0.19
C LYS A 158 1.70 11.99 0.65
N ASN A 159 0.86 11.45 -0.23
CA ASN A 159 -0.53 11.10 0.09
C ASN A 159 -0.63 10.03 1.18
N LYS A 160 0.22 8.99 1.13
CA LYS A 160 0.26 7.96 2.18
C LYS A 160 0.61 8.57 3.53
N ASN A 161 1.63 9.41 3.62
CA ASN A 161 2.01 10.05 4.87
C ASN A 161 0.89 10.95 5.39
N THR A 162 0.30 11.77 4.51
CA THR A 162 -0.82 12.66 4.85
C THR A 162 -2.02 11.87 5.38
N GLY A 163 -2.49 10.85 4.64
CA GLY A 163 -3.63 10.04 5.06
C GLY A 163 -3.36 9.22 6.34
N LEU A 164 -2.13 8.74 6.53
CA LEU A 164 -1.75 8.02 7.76
C LEU A 164 -1.74 8.96 8.97
N ILE A 165 -1.14 10.15 8.85
CA ILE A 165 -1.14 11.16 9.90
C ILE A 165 -2.57 11.52 10.29
N ASN A 166 -3.42 11.82 9.29
CA ASN A 166 -4.82 12.20 9.53
C ASN A 166 -5.62 11.07 10.17
N TYR A 167 -5.46 9.84 9.69
CA TYR A 167 -6.15 8.68 10.26
C TYR A 167 -5.77 8.45 11.73
N ILE A 168 -4.49 8.56 12.06
CA ILE A 168 -4.02 8.39 13.44
C ILE A 168 -4.46 9.57 14.30
N TYR A 169 -4.40 10.80 13.78
CA TYR A 169 -4.89 11.99 14.47
C TYR A 169 -6.35 11.82 14.89
N GLU A 170 -7.23 11.35 14.00
CA GLU A 170 -8.64 11.11 14.34
C GLU A 170 -8.80 10.07 15.46
N LEU A 171 -8.00 9.01 15.44
CA LEU A 171 -8.02 8.00 16.50
C LEU A 171 -7.50 8.55 17.84
N LEU A 172 -6.52 9.44 17.81
CA LEU A 172 -5.92 10.03 19.02
C LEU A 172 -6.84 11.02 19.75
N LYS A 173 -7.97 11.43 19.14
CA LYS A 173 -9.06 12.14 19.85
C LYS A 173 -9.57 11.32 21.04
N ASP A 174 -9.53 9.99 20.95
CA ASP A 174 -9.82 9.09 22.07
C ASP A 174 -8.52 8.65 22.78
N LYS A 175 -8.41 9.03 24.06
CA LYS A 175 -7.23 8.77 24.92
C LYS A 175 -6.83 7.30 24.99
N LYS A 176 -7.76 6.35 24.78
CA LYS A 176 -7.43 4.91 24.80
C LYS A 176 -6.40 4.53 23.72
N PHE A 177 -6.34 5.29 22.62
CA PHE A 177 -5.41 5.03 21.53
C PHE A 177 -4.00 5.59 21.77
N HIS A 178 -3.79 6.44 22.78
CA HIS A 178 -2.46 7.03 23.05
C HIS A 178 -1.43 5.93 23.38
N SER A 179 -1.74 5.07 24.35
CA SER A 179 -0.88 3.94 24.72
C SER A 179 -0.69 2.95 23.57
N TYR A 180 -1.73 2.74 22.76
CA TYR A 180 -1.69 1.88 21.59
C TYR A 180 -0.66 2.40 20.56
N PHE A 181 -0.76 3.66 20.15
CA PHE A 181 0.14 4.23 19.14
C PHE A 181 1.55 4.51 19.65
N LEU A 182 1.75 4.78 20.94
CA LEU A 182 3.11 4.81 21.53
C LEU A 182 3.80 3.44 21.43
N LYS A 183 3.06 2.34 21.62
CA LYS A 183 3.60 0.98 21.40
C LYS A 183 3.91 0.74 19.92
N VAL A 184 3.05 1.20 19.00
CA VAL A 184 3.30 1.11 17.55
C VAL A 184 4.58 1.87 17.18
N LEU A 185 4.73 3.12 17.65
CA LEU A 185 5.91 3.96 17.46
C LEU A 185 7.19 3.23 17.91
N LYS A 186 7.20 2.70 19.14
CA LYS A 186 8.32 1.90 19.66
C LYS A 186 8.68 0.73 18.74
N TYR A 187 7.70 0.02 18.19
CA TYR A 187 7.96 -1.09 17.28
C TYR A 187 8.40 -0.66 15.88
N LEU A 188 7.98 0.52 15.39
CA LEU A 188 8.44 1.08 14.13
C LEU A 188 9.90 1.50 14.22
N LEU A 189 10.31 2.16 15.30
CA LEU A 189 11.70 2.54 15.55
C LEU A 189 12.61 1.30 15.64
N LYS A 190 12.17 0.23 16.32
CA LYS A 190 12.88 -1.07 16.33
C LYS A 190 13.00 -1.74 14.96
N LYS A 191 12.19 -1.32 13.98
CA LYS A 191 12.21 -1.82 12.60
C LYS A 191 12.91 -0.86 11.65
N GLU A 192 13.51 0.22 12.17
CA GLU A 192 14.15 1.27 11.38
C GLU A 192 13.18 1.87 10.34
N ASN A 193 11.88 1.90 10.67
CA ASN A 193 10.88 2.58 9.85
C ASN A 193 10.66 4.00 10.37
N TYR A 194 11.58 4.88 10.01
CA TYR A 194 11.56 6.28 10.43
C TYR A 194 10.41 7.05 9.80
N ASN A 195 10.07 6.75 8.54
CA ASN A 195 8.95 7.40 7.84
C ASN A 195 7.64 7.30 8.62
N SER A 196 7.24 6.09 8.96
CA SER A 196 5.97 5.88 9.67
C SER A 196 6.06 6.20 11.16
N ALA A 197 7.25 6.13 11.76
CA ALA A 197 7.47 6.63 13.11
C ALA A 197 7.22 8.15 13.18
N ASP A 198 7.75 8.89 12.23
CA ASP A 198 7.53 10.34 12.10
C ASP A 198 6.05 10.67 11.83
N CYS A 199 5.35 9.89 10.99
CA CYS A 199 3.91 10.05 10.80
C CYS A 199 3.14 9.96 12.13
N ILE A 200 3.46 8.98 12.99
CA ILE A 200 2.81 8.85 14.31
C ILE A 200 3.14 10.05 15.18
N LYS A 201 4.41 10.46 15.23
CA LYS A 201 4.86 11.61 16.00
C LYS A 201 4.13 12.89 15.57
N LYS A 202 4.11 13.19 14.26
CA LYS A 202 3.37 14.31 13.67
C LYS A 202 1.87 14.26 14.01
N ALA A 203 1.25 13.09 14.06
CA ALA A 203 -0.16 12.96 14.47
C ALA A 203 -0.38 13.32 15.95
N PHE A 204 0.51 12.89 16.84
CA PHE A 204 0.43 13.23 18.27
C PHE A 204 0.58 14.74 18.51
N LEU A 205 1.52 15.40 17.84
CA LEU A 205 1.86 16.81 18.05
C LEU A 205 0.78 17.81 17.57
N ARG A 206 -0.24 17.32 16.85
CA ARG A 206 -1.43 18.09 16.48
C ARG A 206 -2.49 18.13 17.58
N HIS A 207 -2.31 17.34 18.63
CA HIS A 207 -3.18 17.34 19.81
C HIS A 207 -2.53 18.10 20.95
N LYS A 208 -3.34 18.67 21.85
CA LYS A 208 -2.87 19.10 23.16
C LYS A 208 -2.66 17.87 24.04
N LEU A 209 -1.40 17.50 24.25
CA LEU A 209 -0.96 16.32 24.99
C LEU A 209 -0.72 16.63 26.46
N GLU A 210 -1.05 15.66 27.31
CA GLU A 210 -0.60 15.64 28.71
C GLU A 210 0.92 15.48 28.78
N LYS A 211 1.56 16.13 29.76
CA LYS A 211 3.02 16.12 29.95
C LYS A 211 3.62 14.71 29.91
N LYS A 212 2.98 13.73 30.57
CA LYS A 212 3.42 12.33 30.58
C LYS A 212 3.47 11.67 29.19
N ILE A 213 2.57 12.06 28.29
CA ILE A 213 2.56 11.57 26.90
C ILE A 213 3.64 12.29 26.09
N LEU A 214 3.78 13.60 26.30
CA LEU A 214 4.81 14.41 25.68
C LEU A 214 6.22 13.92 26.04
N ASP A 215 6.51 13.68 27.32
CA ASP A 215 7.80 13.18 27.80
C ASP A 215 8.16 11.84 27.14
N LYS A 216 7.16 10.96 26.94
CA LYS A 216 7.35 9.71 26.21
C LYS A 216 7.64 9.93 24.73
N LEU A 217 7.02 10.90 24.08
CA LEU A 217 7.30 11.24 22.68
C LEU A 217 8.69 11.84 22.52
N VAL A 218 9.13 12.68 23.47
CA VAL A 218 10.49 13.24 23.51
C VAL A 218 11.52 12.12 23.66
N PHE A 219 11.26 11.10 24.48
CA PHE A 219 12.14 9.92 24.55
C PHE A 219 12.32 9.21 23.20
N TYR A 220 11.33 9.27 22.32
CA TYR A 220 11.37 8.71 20.97
C TYR A 220 11.86 9.70 19.90
N ASN A 221 12.57 10.79 20.28
CA ASN A 221 12.90 11.84 19.35
C ASN A 221 13.77 11.34 18.19
N ILE A 222 13.29 11.60 16.98
CA ILE A 222 13.90 11.17 15.71
C ILE A 222 15.05 12.10 15.27
N LYS A 223 15.29 13.24 15.96
CA LYS A 223 16.37 14.19 15.65
C LYS A 223 17.77 13.54 15.52
N ASN A 224 18.02 12.41 16.21
CA ASN A 224 19.28 11.66 16.07
C ASN A 224 19.38 10.86 14.75
N TYR A 225 18.28 10.63 14.05
CA TYR A 225 18.20 9.84 12.82
C TYR A 225 18.07 10.69 11.56
N GLU A 226 17.63 11.95 11.66
CA GLU A 226 17.62 12.90 10.55
C GLU A 226 19.04 13.21 10.04
N LYS A 227 20.06 13.10 10.91
CA LYS A 227 21.47 13.32 10.54
C LYS A 227 22.12 12.14 9.79
N ASN A 228 21.51 10.96 9.81
CA ASN A 228 22.15 9.71 9.37
C ASN A 228 21.48 9.03 8.17
N VAL A 229 20.56 9.71 7.47
CA VAL A 229 19.84 9.17 6.29
C VAL A 229 20.80 8.71 5.16
N HIS A 230 22.07 9.14 5.22
CA HIS A 230 23.09 8.85 4.21
C HIS A 230 24.25 7.98 4.72
N THR A 231 24.21 7.53 5.97
CA THR A 231 25.31 6.78 6.60
C THR A 231 24.79 5.44 7.10
N ASP A 232 25.09 4.39 6.35
CA ASP A 232 24.97 2.99 6.74
C ASP A 232 23.59 2.50 7.24
N SER A 233 22.79 1.94 6.32
CA SER A 233 22.49 0.49 6.37
C SER A 233 21.39 0.05 5.39
N LYS A 234 21.57 -1.17 4.87
CA LYS A 234 20.73 -1.88 3.87
C LYS A 234 19.29 -2.21 4.34
N LYS A 235 18.77 -1.62 5.42
CA LYS A 235 17.52 -2.06 6.09
C LYS A 235 16.53 -0.96 6.46
N GLU A 236 16.93 0.30 6.42
CA GLU A 236 16.14 1.42 6.93
C GLU A 236 15.10 1.91 5.91
N ILE A 237 13.98 2.43 6.41
CA ILE A 237 12.99 3.15 5.60
C ILE A 237 13.11 4.63 5.95
N PRO A 238 13.73 5.45 5.09
CA PRO A 238 13.97 6.85 5.35
C PRO A 238 12.65 7.64 5.30
N LEU A 239 12.67 8.84 5.85
CA LEU A 239 11.56 9.78 5.72
C LEU A 239 11.26 10.04 4.25
N PHE A 240 10.02 9.80 3.81
CA PHE A 240 9.65 10.01 2.40
C PHE A 240 9.80 11.48 2.00
N ASP A 241 9.58 12.42 2.92
CA ASP A 241 9.75 13.85 2.66
C ASP A 241 11.21 14.20 2.32
N VAL A 242 12.19 13.56 2.98
CA VAL A 242 13.63 13.74 2.71
C VAL A 242 13.98 13.11 1.36
N LEU A 243 13.54 11.87 1.13
CA LEU A 243 13.77 11.17 -0.14
C LEU A 243 13.25 11.99 -1.33
N ILE A 244 12.04 12.54 -1.22
CA ILE A 244 11.45 13.32 -2.32
C ILE A 244 12.21 14.63 -2.51
N LYS A 245 12.60 15.31 -1.42
CA LYS A 245 13.40 16.53 -1.51
C LYS A 245 14.74 16.28 -2.19
N ASP A 246 15.43 15.19 -1.84
CA ASP A 246 16.71 14.83 -2.47
C ASP A 246 16.56 14.51 -3.97
N LEU A 247 15.45 13.88 -4.38
CA LEU A 247 15.15 13.68 -5.80
C LEU A 247 14.86 15.00 -6.53
N GLU A 248 14.12 15.91 -5.89
CA GLU A 248 13.85 17.25 -6.42
C GLU A 248 15.16 18.07 -6.52
N ASP A 249 16.03 18.01 -5.52
CA ASP A 249 17.32 18.70 -5.48
C ASP A 249 18.30 18.16 -6.53
N ALA A 250 18.38 16.83 -6.71
CA ALA A 250 19.21 16.21 -7.73
C ALA A 250 18.76 16.57 -9.16
N LYS A 251 17.44 16.69 -9.38
CA LYS A 251 16.88 17.15 -10.66
C LYS A 251 17.25 18.60 -10.96
N ASN A 252 17.23 19.47 -9.94
CA ASN A 252 17.50 20.90 -10.09
C ASN A 252 19.00 21.22 -10.13
N ASN A 253 19.86 20.38 -9.53
CA ASN A 253 21.29 20.64 -9.37
C ASN A 253 22.15 19.52 -9.99
N LYS A 254 21.94 19.22 -11.28
CA LYS A 254 22.58 18.09 -11.99
C LYS A 254 24.13 18.10 -11.98
N ASN A 255 24.74 19.26 -11.75
CA ASN A 255 26.19 19.45 -11.76
C ASN A 255 26.80 19.53 -10.35
N HIS A 256 26.01 19.26 -9.29
CA HIS A 256 26.49 19.34 -7.91
C HIS A 256 26.77 17.93 -7.37
N ASP A 257 28.04 17.63 -7.10
CA ASP A 257 28.50 16.30 -6.67
C ASP A 257 27.70 15.75 -5.48
N GLU A 258 27.41 16.61 -4.50
CA GLU A 258 26.65 16.22 -3.32
C GLU A 258 25.21 15.77 -3.62
N ALA A 259 24.54 16.43 -4.58
CA ALA A 259 23.18 16.07 -4.98
C ALA A 259 23.17 14.76 -5.76
N SER A 260 24.20 14.55 -6.60
CA SER A 260 24.43 13.30 -7.33
C SER A 260 24.68 12.13 -6.38
N ILE A 261 25.49 12.31 -5.34
CA ILE A 261 25.74 11.28 -4.31
C ILE A 261 24.44 10.90 -3.59
N ARG A 262 23.63 11.89 -3.15
CA ARG A 262 22.33 11.62 -2.51
C ARG A 262 21.38 10.86 -3.42
N PHE A 263 21.33 11.22 -4.70
CA PHE A 263 20.55 10.49 -5.71
C PHE A 263 21.01 9.04 -5.86
N CYS A 264 22.31 8.79 -6.00
CA CYS A 264 22.87 7.43 -6.07
C CYS A 264 22.51 6.59 -4.84
N ASN A 265 22.61 7.18 -3.63
CA ASN A 265 22.23 6.50 -2.39
C ASN A 265 20.76 6.09 -2.37
N ILE A 266 19.86 6.94 -2.88
CA ILE A 266 18.42 6.61 -3.02
C ILE A 266 18.23 5.45 -4.00
N VAL A 267 18.90 5.47 -5.15
CA VAL A 267 18.82 4.40 -6.15
C VAL A 267 19.30 3.07 -5.55
N GLU A 268 20.44 3.06 -4.86
CA GLU A 268 20.98 1.86 -4.21
C GLU A 268 20.01 1.30 -3.15
N MET A 269 19.43 2.17 -2.32
CA MET A 269 18.42 1.78 -1.35
C MET A 269 17.20 1.14 -2.03
N LEU A 270 16.70 1.74 -3.12
CA LEU A 270 15.57 1.21 -3.87
C LEU A 270 15.88 -0.16 -4.49
N LEU A 271 17.09 -0.35 -5.04
CA LEU A 271 17.54 -1.65 -5.57
C LEU A 271 17.58 -2.73 -4.48
N VAL A 272 18.08 -2.40 -3.29
CA VAL A 272 18.07 -3.32 -2.14
C VAL A 272 16.63 -3.68 -1.73
N LEU A 273 15.74 -2.69 -1.70
CA LEU A 273 14.34 -2.90 -1.34
C LEU A 273 13.57 -3.69 -2.39
N GLN A 274 13.83 -3.50 -3.68
CA GLN A 274 13.20 -4.27 -4.77
C GLN A 274 13.44 -5.77 -4.64
N ASN A 275 14.60 -6.19 -4.13
CA ASN A 275 14.94 -7.60 -3.91
C ASN A 275 14.28 -8.23 -2.66
N LYS A 276 13.61 -7.43 -1.82
CA LYS A 276 13.05 -7.89 -0.55
C LYS A 276 11.69 -8.54 -0.75
N LYS A 277 11.57 -9.85 -0.46
CA LYS A 277 10.27 -10.53 -0.46
C LYS A 277 9.36 -9.98 0.65
N ILE A 278 8.26 -9.36 0.26
CA ILE A 278 7.22 -8.89 1.18
C ILE A 278 6.03 -9.85 1.18
N LYS A 279 5.50 -10.15 2.37
CA LYS A 279 4.28 -10.95 2.54
C LYS A 279 3.26 -10.15 3.34
N ILE A 280 2.44 -9.38 2.62
CA ILE A 280 1.36 -8.59 3.20
C ILE A 280 0.06 -9.40 3.18
N ASN A 281 -0.67 -9.38 4.30
CA ASN A 281 -2.02 -9.95 4.33
C ASN A 281 -2.98 -9.04 3.54
N LYS A 282 -3.52 -9.55 2.43
CA LYS A 282 -4.42 -8.85 1.50
C LYS A 282 -5.59 -8.12 2.17
N LYS A 283 -6.18 -8.71 3.22
CA LYS A 283 -7.29 -8.10 3.98
C LYS A 283 -6.81 -6.87 4.74
N ARG A 284 -5.68 -6.99 5.43
CA ARG A 284 -5.10 -5.89 6.23
C ARG A 284 -4.48 -4.80 5.36
N GLU A 285 -3.90 -5.17 4.24
CA GLU A 285 -3.42 -4.25 3.20
C GLU A 285 -4.55 -3.32 2.74
N HIS A 286 -5.65 -3.92 2.27
CA HIS A 286 -6.80 -3.16 1.79
C HIS A 286 -7.40 -2.30 2.90
N PHE A 287 -7.56 -2.86 4.11
CA PHE A 287 -8.00 -2.09 5.28
C PHE A 287 -7.16 -0.83 5.49
N LEU A 288 -5.83 -0.96 5.54
CA LEU A 288 -4.95 0.16 5.85
C LEU A 288 -4.93 1.19 4.72
N LEU A 289 -4.81 0.75 3.46
CA LEU A 289 -4.86 1.63 2.29
C LEU A 289 -6.20 2.39 2.21
N TYR A 290 -7.31 1.71 2.48
CA TYR A 290 -8.63 2.34 2.52
C TYR A 290 -8.74 3.39 3.63
N LYS A 291 -8.29 3.07 4.85
CA LYS A 291 -8.31 4.04 5.96
C LYS A 291 -7.41 5.24 5.69
N ILE A 292 -6.26 5.05 5.03
CA ILE A 292 -5.40 6.15 4.60
C ILE A 292 -6.14 7.01 3.56
N PHE A 293 -6.71 6.39 2.52
CA PHE A 293 -7.39 7.10 1.44
C PHE A 293 -8.53 7.99 1.94
N ILE A 294 -9.47 7.44 2.72
CA ILE A 294 -10.63 8.21 3.20
C ILE A 294 -10.24 9.36 4.15
N ASN A 295 -9.02 9.34 4.70
CA ASN A 295 -8.51 10.39 5.59
C ASN A 295 -7.54 11.36 4.90
N MET A 296 -7.23 11.19 3.61
CA MET A 296 -6.29 12.09 2.92
C MET A 296 -6.78 13.54 2.88
N ASP A 297 -8.08 13.76 2.69
CA ASP A 297 -8.67 15.09 2.51
C ASP A 297 -9.34 15.67 3.75
N ASN A 298 -9.04 15.12 4.93
CA ASN A 298 -9.59 15.66 6.17
C ASN A 298 -9.12 17.12 6.40
N LYS A 299 -10.03 18.07 6.15
CA LYS A 299 -9.77 19.52 6.16
C LYS A 299 -9.44 20.05 7.55
N GLU A 300 -10.01 19.47 8.61
CA GLU A 300 -9.70 19.83 10.01
C GLU A 300 -8.20 19.61 10.32
N VAL A 301 -7.62 18.57 9.72
CA VAL A 301 -6.23 18.18 9.96
C VAL A 301 -5.25 19.03 9.14
N LYS A 302 -5.66 19.55 7.98
CA LYS A 302 -4.83 20.47 7.18
C LYS A 302 -4.65 21.85 7.85
N GLN A 303 -5.56 22.24 8.74
CA GLN A 303 -5.55 23.56 9.41
C GLN A 303 -4.90 23.55 10.80
N THR A 304 -4.82 22.39 11.46
CA THR A 304 -4.16 22.26 12.76
C THR A 304 -2.64 22.27 12.60
N LYS A 305 -2.03 23.44 12.81
CA LYS A 305 -0.57 23.57 12.99
C LYS A 305 -0.13 22.75 14.21
N VAL A 306 1.13 22.31 14.22
CA VAL A 306 1.75 21.73 15.43
C VAL A 306 1.44 22.68 16.58
N CYS A 307 0.94 22.13 17.70
CA CYS A 307 0.56 22.98 18.83
C CYS A 307 1.77 23.83 19.25
N ASP A 308 1.59 25.16 19.29
CA ASP A 308 2.67 26.13 19.56
C ASP A 308 3.36 25.87 20.91
N ASP A 309 2.64 25.23 21.86
CA ASP A 309 3.14 24.73 23.15
C ASP A 309 4.28 23.70 23.03
N TYR A 310 4.67 23.28 21.81
CA TYR A 310 5.74 22.29 21.59
C TYR A 310 6.91 22.81 20.76
N LEU A 311 6.92 24.08 20.34
CA LEU A 311 7.98 24.63 19.48
C LEU A 311 9.41 24.39 20.05
N PHE A 312 9.55 24.46 21.37
CA PHE A 312 10.80 24.25 22.12
C PHE A 312 11.28 22.80 22.16
N ILE A 313 10.49 21.82 21.75
CA ILE A 313 10.93 20.42 21.56
C ILE A 313 11.63 20.24 20.20
N PHE A 314 11.36 21.16 19.25
CA PHE A 314 11.81 21.10 17.86
C PHE A 314 12.88 22.13 17.49
N LEU A 315 13.08 23.17 18.30
CA LEU A 315 14.37 23.88 18.40
C LEU A 315 15.41 22.95 19.03
#